data_AF-A0AAJ6QU61-F1
#
_entry.id   AF-A0AAJ6QU61-F1
#
_cell.length_a   1.000
_cell.length_b   1.000
_cell.length_c   1.000
_cell.angle_alpha   90.00
_cell.angle_beta   90.00
_cell.angle_gamma   90.00
#
_symmetry.space_group_name_H-M   'P 1'
#
loop_
_entity.id
_entity.type
_entity.pdbx_description
1 polymer ?
#
loop_
_entity_poly.entity_id
_entity_poly.type
_entity_poly.pdbx_seq_one_letter_code
_entity_poly.pdbx_strand_id
1 'polypeptide(L)'
;MTPLLFVAVLLVYHTPVSALENGLALRPPMGWKSWERFRCNIDCDKSPDECISEKLYKRMADELVAQGYRDLGYVFVSIDDCWSMPERDQGNRLVADTKRFPSGIKALAKYMHDRGLKLGIYADAGASTCRGYPGSMQYVSTDAQTFADWDIDMLKFDGCNVPDPKTAGLIYIAMTDALNKTGRDILYSCEWPLYQLEFKLEVNFETVAATCNTFRNYYDVQDKFESVQNVLDFYVRYQDDLTPHQRPGAFFDPDALVIGNFGLSHDESQTQMALWAIWGSPLFMSNDLTEVEPGFKAILQNEAVIALNQDPEGLMGVQIAKLGGVRVLRRRVLPKIKDSYSLGLAFVYTNQGGSPKTLSVSAQDCDLKDTRGYEVVDLFSNATLGLLHPNDTMSITINPSGVRLFKATIVGS
;
A
#
# COMPACT_ATOMS: atom_id res chain seq x y z
N MET A 1 58.12 40.52 1.08
CA MET A 1 56.86 40.32 1.82
C MET A 1 55.89 39.62 0.89
N THR A 2 55.78 38.30 1.01
CA THR A 2 54.92 37.45 0.17
C THR A 2 53.72 37.06 1.04
N PRO A 3 52.46 37.33 0.64
CA PRO A 3 51.32 37.05 1.50
C PRO A 3 51.00 35.55 1.46
N LEU A 4 50.95 34.91 2.64
CA LEU A 4 50.39 33.56 2.78
C LEU A 4 48.87 33.64 2.61
N LEU A 5 48.35 32.94 1.60
CA LEU A 5 46.92 32.72 1.40
C LEU A 5 46.48 31.60 2.35
N PHE A 6 45.74 31.92 3.41
CA PHE A 6 45.09 30.92 4.26
C PHE A 6 43.84 30.40 3.54
N VAL A 7 43.90 29.16 3.06
CA VAL A 7 42.72 28.44 2.55
C VAL A 7 41.99 27.84 3.74
N ALA A 8 40.82 28.38 4.08
CA ALA A 8 39.93 27.79 5.07
C ALA A 8 39.24 26.57 4.45
N VAL A 9 39.59 25.37 4.93
CA VAL A 9 38.89 24.13 4.57
C VAL A 9 37.62 24.03 5.40
N LEU A 10 36.47 24.32 4.78
CA LEU A 10 35.15 24.05 5.33
C LEU A 10 34.91 22.54 5.35
N LEU A 11 35.06 21.92 6.51
CA LEU A 11 34.63 20.54 6.76
C LEU A 11 33.09 20.51 6.83
N VAL A 12 32.47 20.08 5.73
CA VAL A 12 31.04 19.80 5.68
C VAL A 12 30.80 18.46 6.38
N TYR A 13 30.35 18.50 7.63
CA TYR A 13 29.83 17.31 8.32
C TYR A 13 28.56 16.83 7.60
N HIS A 14 28.70 15.82 6.74
CA HIS A 14 27.54 15.05 6.28
C HIS A 14 27.16 14.13 7.43
N THR A 15 26.07 14.44 8.13
CA THR A 15 25.38 13.41 8.92
C THR A 15 24.84 12.39 7.91
N PRO A 16 25.30 11.13 7.91
CA PRO A 16 24.66 10.12 7.10
C PRO A 16 23.23 9.99 7.61
N VAL A 17 22.25 10.37 6.79
CA VAL A 17 20.89 9.92 6.98
C VAL A 17 20.95 8.43 6.70
N SER A 18 20.95 7.60 7.75
CA SER A 18 20.73 6.18 7.59
C SER A 18 19.31 6.03 7.05
N ALA A 19 19.18 5.64 5.79
CA ALA A 19 17.90 5.21 5.26
C ALA A 19 17.38 4.02 6.09
N LEU A 20 16.06 3.79 6.10
CA LEU A 20 15.44 2.60 6.67
C LEU A 20 15.87 1.36 5.87
N GLU A 21 17.10 0.91 6.09
CA GLU A 21 17.69 -0.29 5.51
C GLU A 21 17.38 -1.50 6.41
N ASN A 22 16.11 -1.66 6.80
CA ASN A 22 15.67 -2.76 7.68
C ASN A 22 15.47 -4.09 6.93
N GLY A 23 15.77 -4.13 5.62
CA GLY A 23 15.64 -5.33 4.78
C GLY A 23 14.20 -5.77 4.51
N LEU A 24 13.20 -4.99 4.93
CA LEU A 24 11.78 -5.27 4.72
C LEU A 24 11.22 -4.48 3.55
N ALA A 25 10.00 -4.87 3.12
CA ALA A 25 9.30 -4.24 2.01
C ALA A 25 10.19 -4.08 0.76
N LEU A 26 10.98 -5.09 0.39
CA LEU A 26 11.71 -5.07 -0.89
C LEU A 26 10.77 -5.11 -2.10
N ARG A 27 9.52 -5.51 -1.86
CA ARG A 27 8.36 -5.41 -2.76
C ARG A 27 7.18 -4.88 -1.96
N PRO A 28 6.14 -4.34 -2.62
CA PRO A 28 4.98 -3.82 -1.91
C PRO A 28 4.34 -4.91 -1.03
N PRO A 29 4.11 -4.67 0.26
CA PRO A 29 3.55 -5.68 1.14
C PRO A 29 2.12 -6.04 0.73
N MET A 30 1.76 -7.30 0.90
CA MET A 30 0.44 -7.84 0.55
C MET A 30 -0.18 -8.54 1.75
N GLY A 31 -1.47 -8.33 1.98
CA GLY A 31 -2.16 -8.93 3.12
C GLY A 31 -3.62 -8.54 3.22
N TRP A 32 -4.11 -8.55 4.45
CA TRP A 32 -5.47 -8.22 4.82
C TRP A 32 -5.47 -7.32 6.06
N LYS A 33 -6.39 -6.35 6.14
CA LYS A 33 -6.58 -5.48 7.30
C LYS A 33 -8.06 -5.28 7.63
N SER A 34 -8.37 -5.10 8.91
CA SER A 34 -9.76 -5.10 9.38
C SER A 34 -10.56 -3.81 9.12
N TRP A 35 -9.89 -2.67 8.88
CA TRP A 35 -10.53 -1.36 9.02
C TRP A 35 -11.72 -1.11 8.11
N GLU A 36 -11.60 -1.29 6.79
CA GLU A 36 -12.62 -0.82 5.86
C GLU A 36 -13.93 -1.62 6.01
N ARG A 37 -13.84 -2.95 6.10
CA ARG A 37 -15.00 -3.84 6.23
C ARG A 37 -15.58 -3.95 7.64
N PHE A 38 -14.73 -3.97 8.68
CA PHE A 38 -15.15 -4.28 10.06
C PHE A 38 -15.11 -3.07 11.00
N ARG A 39 -14.38 -2.02 10.61
CA ARG A 39 -14.32 -0.72 11.31
C ARG A 39 -14.02 -0.92 12.80
N CYS A 40 -14.72 -0.19 13.66
CA CYS A 40 -14.60 -0.26 15.11
C CYS A 40 -15.81 -1.00 15.72
N ASN A 41 -16.24 -2.13 15.13
CA ASN A 41 -17.31 -2.94 15.70
C ASN A 41 -16.79 -3.71 16.92
N ILE A 42 -17.18 -3.32 18.14
CA ILE A 42 -16.73 -3.97 19.39
C ILE A 42 -17.86 -4.75 20.09
N ASP A 43 -19.07 -4.77 19.54
CA ASP A 43 -20.24 -5.43 20.13
C ASP A 43 -20.28 -6.91 19.72
N CYS A 44 -19.48 -7.73 20.40
CA CYS A 44 -19.37 -9.16 20.13
C CYS A 44 -20.60 -9.97 20.58
N ASP A 45 -21.49 -9.40 21.39
CA ASP A 45 -22.74 -10.07 21.77
C ASP A 45 -23.73 -10.01 20.62
N LYS A 46 -23.79 -8.88 19.90
CA LYS A 46 -24.68 -8.72 18.74
C LYS A 46 -24.07 -9.24 17.43
N SER A 47 -22.77 -9.06 17.23
CA SER A 47 -22.08 -9.40 15.99
C SER A 47 -20.81 -10.24 16.26
N PRO A 48 -20.95 -11.46 16.81
CA PRO A 48 -19.83 -12.28 17.28
C PRO A 48 -18.81 -12.67 16.19
N ASP A 49 -19.23 -12.65 14.92
CA ASP A 49 -18.37 -12.99 13.79
C ASP A 49 -17.73 -11.76 13.12
N GLU A 50 -18.27 -10.56 13.35
CA GLU A 50 -17.78 -9.31 12.74
C GLU A 50 -17.09 -8.37 13.73
N CYS A 51 -17.26 -8.56 15.03
CA CYS A 51 -16.61 -7.71 16.01
C CYS A 51 -15.08 -7.88 15.98
N ILE A 52 -14.36 -6.79 16.24
CA ILE A 52 -12.91 -6.75 16.38
C ILE A 52 -12.51 -7.62 17.57
N SER A 53 -12.09 -8.85 17.28
CA SER A 53 -11.82 -9.89 18.26
C SER A 53 -10.79 -10.88 17.74
N GLU A 54 -10.16 -11.62 18.65
CA GLU A 54 -9.25 -12.70 18.30
C GLU A 54 -9.88 -13.71 17.32
N LYS A 55 -11.19 -13.99 17.48
CA LYS A 55 -11.93 -14.90 16.60
C LYS A 55 -11.97 -14.41 15.15
N LEU A 56 -12.21 -13.11 14.93
CA LEU A 56 -12.22 -12.51 13.59
C LEU A 56 -10.87 -12.71 12.90
N TYR A 57 -9.77 -12.34 13.55
CA TYR A 57 -8.44 -12.45 12.94
C TYR A 57 -8.03 -13.90 12.67
N LYS A 58 -8.37 -14.83 13.57
CA LYS A 58 -8.13 -16.26 13.34
C LYS A 58 -8.90 -16.78 12.14
N ARG A 59 -10.17 -16.39 11.99
CA ARG A 59 -11.01 -16.76 10.84
C ARG A 59 -10.42 -16.23 9.53
N MET A 60 -10.03 -14.96 9.47
CA MET A 60 -9.42 -14.38 8.26
C MET A 60 -8.06 -15.03 7.93
N ALA A 61 -7.28 -15.40 8.94
CA ALA A 61 -6.03 -16.12 8.75
C ALA A 61 -6.24 -17.53 8.18
N ASP A 62 -7.22 -18.28 8.70
CA ASP A 62 -7.59 -19.58 8.16
C ASP A 62 -8.06 -19.47 6.70
N GLU A 63 -8.86 -18.45 6.36
CA GLU A 63 -9.32 -18.23 4.98
C GLU A 63 -8.20 -17.82 4.03
N LEU A 64 -7.26 -16.96 4.44
CA LEU A 64 -6.08 -16.61 3.63
C LEU A 64 -5.30 -17.86 3.20
N VAL A 65 -5.19 -18.85 4.09
CA VAL A 65 -4.52 -20.12 3.82
C VAL A 65 -5.41 -21.03 2.98
N ALA A 66 -6.63 -21.32 3.44
CA ALA A 66 -7.52 -22.31 2.83
C ALA A 66 -7.93 -21.91 1.40
N GLN A 67 -8.01 -20.61 1.13
CA GLN A 67 -8.44 -20.10 -0.16
C GLN A 67 -7.28 -19.75 -1.11
N GLY A 68 -6.02 -19.96 -0.71
CA GLY A 68 -4.84 -19.81 -1.56
C GLY A 68 -4.25 -18.38 -1.65
N TYR A 69 -4.77 -17.42 -0.90
CA TYR A 69 -4.25 -16.04 -0.91
C TYR A 69 -2.82 -15.98 -0.37
N ARG A 70 -2.51 -16.72 0.70
CA ARG A 70 -1.15 -16.78 1.26
C ARG A 70 -0.12 -17.20 0.21
N ASP A 71 -0.46 -18.22 -0.59
CA ASP A 71 0.44 -18.80 -1.57
C ASP A 71 0.73 -17.85 -2.75
N LEU A 72 -0.15 -16.85 -2.93
CA LEU A 72 0.02 -15.73 -3.86
C LEU A 72 0.76 -14.52 -3.26
N GLY A 73 1.14 -14.58 -1.98
CA GLY A 73 1.91 -13.55 -1.30
C GLY A 73 1.14 -12.70 -0.29
N TYR A 74 -0.19 -12.88 -0.14
CA TYR A 74 -0.97 -12.19 0.89
C TYR A 74 -0.69 -12.79 2.27
N VAL A 75 0.37 -12.31 2.94
CA VAL A 75 0.90 -12.92 4.16
C VAL A 75 0.63 -12.13 5.43
N PHE A 76 0.31 -10.84 5.34
CA PHE A 76 0.01 -10.02 6.52
C PHE A 76 -1.47 -10.13 6.91
N VAL A 77 -1.75 -10.30 8.21
CA VAL A 77 -3.06 -10.10 8.83
C VAL A 77 -2.91 -8.95 9.82
N SER A 78 -3.47 -7.78 9.51
CA SER A 78 -3.25 -6.55 10.26
C SER A 78 -4.47 -6.15 11.09
N ILE A 79 -4.25 -6.07 12.41
CA ILE A 79 -5.19 -5.47 13.37
C ILE A 79 -5.16 -3.95 13.18
N ASP A 80 -6.33 -3.32 13.02
CA ASP A 80 -6.47 -1.87 12.98
C ASP A 80 -6.97 -1.32 14.34
N ASP A 81 -7.50 -0.10 14.41
CA ASP A 81 -7.95 0.53 15.67
C ASP A 81 -8.99 -0.33 16.45
N CYS A 82 -9.24 0.03 17.71
CA CYS A 82 -10.23 -0.57 18.61
C CYS A 82 -9.90 -1.97 19.14
N TRP A 83 -8.64 -2.42 19.09
CA TRP A 83 -8.22 -3.71 19.64
C TRP A 83 -7.89 -3.68 21.14
N SER A 84 -7.47 -2.53 21.66
CA SER A 84 -6.93 -2.40 23.02
C SER A 84 -8.02 -2.17 24.08
N MET A 85 -7.62 -2.27 25.35
CA MET A 85 -8.37 -1.71 26.47
C MET A 85 -8.35 -0.17 26.39
N PRO A 86 -9.38 0.52 26.94
CA PRO A 86 -9.39 1.98 27.01
C PRO A 86 -8.28 2.58 27.87
N GLU A 87 -7.66 1.77 28.74
CA GLU A 87 -6.59 2.17 29.65
C GLU A 87 -5.38 1.22 29.50
N ARG A 88 -4.19 1.79 29.71
CA ARG A 88 -2.94 1.04 29.83
C ARG A 88 -2.88 0.31 31.18
N ASP A 89 -2.00 -0.68 31.31
CA ASP A 89 -1.76 -1.31 32.61
C ASP A 89 -0.97 -0.41 33.57
N GLN A 90 -0.71 -0.90 34.79
CA GLN A 90 0.07 -0.19 35.81
C GLN A 90 1.53 0.10 35.38
N GLY A 91 2.05 -0.64 34.41
CA GLY A 91 3.37 -0.42 33.80
C GLY A 91 3.34 0.51 32.59
N ASN A 92 2.19 1.15 32.31
CA ASN A 92 1.92 1.96 31.13
C ASN A 92 2.04 1.20 29.79
N ARG A 93 1.89 -0.13 29.78
CA ARG A 93 1.87 -0.92 28.54
C ARG A 93 0.47 -0.96 27.96
N LEU A 94 0.39 -1.04 26.63
CA LEU A 94 -0.85 -1.36 25.93
C LEU A 94 -1.32 -2.76 26.34
N VAL A 95 -2.63 -2.91 26.47
CA VAL A 95 -3.28 -4.18 26.83
C VAL A 95 -4.37 -4.43 25.79
N ALA A 96 -4.44 -5.64 25.24
CA ALA A 96 -5.57 -6.01 24.39
C ALA A 96 -6.84 -6.14 25.21
N ASP A 97 -8.00 -5.87 24.62
CA ASP A 97 -9.27 -6.09 25.30
C ASP A 97 -9.40 -7.55 25.72
N THR A 98 -9.40 -7.81 27.03
CA THR A 98 -9.33 -9.17 27.59
C THR A 98 -10.56 -10.02 27.32
N LYS A 99 -11.70 -9.42 26.96
CA LYS A 99 -12.90 -10.17 26.56
C LYS A 99 -12.84 -10.56 25.08
N ARG A 100 -12.37 -9.64 24.23
CA ARG A 100 -12.32 -9.85 22.77
C ARG A 100 -11.06 -10.57 22.30
N PHE A 101 -9.96 -10.45 23.05
CA PHE A 101 -8.67 -11.10 22.83
C PHE A 101 -8.25 -11.89 24.07
N PRO A 102 -9.01 -12.91 24.50
CA PRO A 102 -8.79 -13.61 25.76
C PRO A 102 -7.44 -14.32 25.85
N SER A 103 -6.86 -14.73 24.71
CA SER A 103 -5.53 -15.37 24.68
C SER A 103 -4.37 -14.36 24.64
N GLY A 104 -4.66 -13.07 24.42
CA GLY A 104 -3.67 -12.00 24.23
C GLY A 104 -3.01 -11.98 22.84
N ILE A 105 -2.35 -10.87 22.52
CA ILE A 105 -1.78 -10.62 21.19
C ILE A 105 -0.62 -11.57 20.85
N LYS A 106 0.24 -11.90 21.82
CA LYS A 106 1.35 -12.84 21.57
C LYS A 106 0.87 -14.22 21.13
N ALA A 107 -0.21 -14.73 21.73
CA ALA A 107 -0.81 -15.99 21.31
C ALA A 107 -1.42 -15.90 19.90
N LEU A 108 -2.00 -14.75 19.55
CA LEU A 108 -2.51 -14.48 18.21
C LEU A 108 -1.37 -14.39 17.18
N ALA A 109 -0.25 -13.74 17.51
CA ALA A 109 0.94 -13.67 16.66
C ALA A 109 1.47 -15.08 16.36
N LYS A 110 1.62 -15.90 17.41
CA LYS A 110 1.99 -17.31 17.26
C LYS A 110 1.02 -18.07 16.35
N TYR A 111 -0.29 -17.83 16.47
CA TYR A 111 -1.28 -18.48 15.61
C TYR A 111 -1.12 -18.10 14.12
N MET A 112 -0.75 -16.85 13.83
CA MET A 112 -0.40 -16.41 12.46
C MET A 112 0.87 -17.08 11.97
N HIS A 113 1.92 -17.08 12.79
CA HIS A 113 3.22 -17.65 12.42
C HIS A 113 3.13 -19.16 12.14
N ASP A 114 2.35 -19.90 12.92
CA ASP A 114 2.10 -21.33 12.72
C ASP A 114 1.43 -21.64 11.35
N ARG A 115 0.88 -20.62 10.67
CA ARG A 115 0.25 -20.69 9.34
C ARG A 115 1.11 -20.13 8.21
N GLY A 116 2.32 -19.68 8.52
CA GLY A 116 3.17 -18.96 7.57
C GLY A 116 2.66 -17.55 7.25
N LEU A 117 1.84 -16.98 8.13
CA LEU A 117 1.36 -15.60 8.05
C LEU A 117 2.14 -14.71 9.02
N LYS A 118 1.94 -13.41 8.90
CA LYS A 118 2.55 -12.34 9.69
C LYS A 118 1.46 -11.52 10.37
N LEU A 119 1.64 -11.12 11.63
CA LEU A 119 0.68 -10.30 12.37
C LEU A 119 1.08 -8.83 12.33
N GLY A 120 0.19 -7.99 11.80
CA GLY A 120 0.27 -6.54 11.93
C GLY A 120 -0.56 -6.02 13.11
N ILE A 121 -0.15 -4.91 13.71
CA ILE A 121 -0.88 -4.20 14.76
C ILE A 121 -0.98 -2.70 14.45
N TYR A 122 -1.87 -2.02 15.17
CA TYR A 122 -2.13 -0.60 15.05
C TYR A 122 -1.77 0.15 16.33
N ALA A 123 -1.15 1.31 16.17
CA ALA A 123 -1.05 2.35 17.18
C ALA A 123 -1.14 3.74 16.54
N ASP A 124 -1.03 4.78 17.36
CA ASP A 124 -1.23 6.17 16.92
C ASP A 124 -0.11 7.06 17.50
N ALA A 125 0.42 7.95 16.67
CA ALA A 125 1.43 8.93 17.03
C ALA A 125 0.96 9.96 18.05
N GLY A 126 -0.34 10.23 18.13
CA GLY A 126 -0.93 11.19 19.04
C GLY A 126 -1.18 10.66 20.46
N ALA A 127 -1.91 11.48 21.23
CA ALA A 127 -2.26 11.15 22.60
C ALA A 127 -3.31 10.01 22.70
N SER A 128 -4.13 9.86 21.67
CA SER A 128 -5.14 8.82 21.55
C SER A 128 -5.31 8.42 20.08
N THR A 129 -5.78 7.20 19.85
CA THR A 129 -6.17 6.75 18.51
C THR A 129 -7.33 7.57 17.95
N CYS A 130 -7.59 7.48 16.64
CA CYS A 130 -8.74 8.12 16.02
C CYS A 130 -10.08 7.75 16.68
N ARG A 131 -10.17 6.55 17.30
CA ARG A 131 -11.36 6.10 18.06
C ARG A 131 -11.26 6.26 19.57
N GLY A 132 -10.25 6.99 20.05
CA GLY A 132 -10.12 7.40 21.44
C GLY A 132 -9.47 6.37 22.37
N TYR A 133 -8.82 5.33 21.83
CA TYR A 133 -8.01 4.39 22.61
C TYR A 133 -6.64 5.00 22.93
N PRO A 134 -5.84 4.43 23.86
CA PRO A 134 -4.54 4.99 24.22
C PRO A 134 -3.58 5.14 23.02
N GLY A 135 -3.05 6.34 22.81
CA GLY A 135 -2.03 6.62 21.78
C GLY A 135 -0.61 6.47 22.33
N SER A 136 0.38 6.58 21.46
CA SER A 136 1.80 6.29 21.74
C SER A 136 2.65 7.53 22.00
N MET A 137 2.10 8.76 21.97
CA MET A 137 2.87 10.00 22.04
C MET A 137 3.93 10.07 23.16
N GLN A 138 3.60 9.55 24.35
CA GLN A 138 4.50 9.55 25.51
C GLN A 138 5.13 8.17 25.78
N TYR A 139 4.83 7.17 24.95
CA TYR A 139 5.09 5.76 25.19
C TYR A 139 5.83 5.07 24.04
N VAL A 140 6.38 5.83 23.09
CA VAL A 140 7.04 5.31 21.87
C VAL A 140 7.98 4.12 22.15
N SER A 141 8.94 4.28 23.04
CA SER A 141 9.89 3.20 23.38
C SER A 141 9.22 2.00 24.06
N THR A 142 8.25 2.26 24.95
CA THR A 142 7.51 1.22 25.68
C THR A 142 6.64 0.40 24.72
N ASP A 143 5.97 1.07 23.78
CA ASP A 143 5.07 0.45 22.81
C ASP A 143 5.85 -0.34 21.76
N ALA A 144 6.95 0.22 21.23
CA ALA A 144 7.85 -0.50 20.33
C ALA A 144 8.35 -1.81 20.96
N GLN A 145 8.84 -1.76 22.21
CA GLN A 145 9.25 -2.96 22.93
C GLN A 145 8.06 -3.91 23.17
N THR A 146 6.88 -3.38 23.47
CA THR A 146 5.66 -4.20 23.66
C THR A 146 5.30 -4.98 22.40
N PHE A 147 5.38 -4.36 21.23
CA PHE A 147 5.12 -5.02 19.95
C PHE A 147 6.18 -6.08 19.64
N ALA A 148 7.45 -5.80 19.91
CA ALA A 148 8.51 -6.78 19.76
C ALA A 148 8.34 -7.98 20.70
N ASP A 149 7.99 -7.74 21.98
CA ASP A 149 7.72 -8.79 22.97
C ASP A 149 6.56 -9.70 22.56
N TRP A 150 5.58 -9.17 21.81
CA TRP A 150 4.44 -9.91 21.28
C TRP A 150 4.67 -10.54 19.91
N ASP A 151 5.90 -10.44 19.38
CA ASP A 151 6.26 -10.99 18.09
C ASP A 151 5.47 -10.40 16.91
N ILE A 152 5.15 -9.11 16.96
CA ILE A 152 4.51 -8.37 15.85
C ILE A 152 5.44 -8.23 14.65
N ASP A 153 4.90 -8.33 13.44
CA ASP A 153 5.67 -8.25 12.18
C ASP A 153 5.45 -6.93 11.41
N MET A 154 4.40 -6.19 11.73
CA MET A 154 4.06 -4.93 11.09
C MET A 154 3.38 -3.98 12.08
N LEU A 155 3.72 -2.70 12.04
CA LEU A 155 3.03 -1.63 12.77
C LEU A 155 2.44 -0.65 11.76
N LYS A 156 1.12 -0.48 11.78
CA LYS A 156 0.46 0.73 11.26
C LYS A 156 0.48 1.80 12.36
N PHE A 157 0.97 2.98 12.03
CA PHE A 157 1.08 4.10 12.95
C PHE A 157 0.35 5.30 12.40
N ASP A 158 -0.79 5.57 13.01
CA ASP A 158 -1.71 6.64 12.63
C ASP A 158 -1.27 7.99 13.22
N GLY A 159 -1.96 9.08 12.89
CA GLY A 159 -1.60 10.44 13.26
C GLY A 159 -2.70 11.27 13.90
N CYS A 160 -3.80 10.66 14.34
CA CYS A 160 -4.86 11.38 15.04
C CYS A 160 -4.37 11.98 16.36
N ASN A 161 -4.96 13.10 16.79
CA ASN A 161 -4.68 13.70 18.11
C ASN A 161 -3.20 14.02 18.38
N VAL A 162 -2.40 14.24 17.34
CA VAL A 162 -1.07 14.86 17.45
C VAL A 162 -1.27 16.37 17.69
N PRO A 163 -0.70 16.98 18.75
CA PRO A 163 -0.97 18.38 19.10
C PRO A 163 -0.58 19.40 18.03
N ASP A 164 0.52 19.17 17.31
CA ASP A 164 0.98 20.01 16.21
C ASP A 164 1.46 19.16 15.03
N PRO A 165 0.71 19.13 13.90
CA PRO A 165 1.07 18.41 12.68
C PRO A 165 2.44 18.78 12.10
N LYS A 166 2.96 19.98 12.38
CA LYS A 166 4.32 20.39 11.94
C LYS A 166 5.41 19.58 12.62
N THR A 167 5.14 19.11 13.83
CA THR A 167 6.08 18.33 14.65
C THR A 167 5.79 16.83 14.64
N ALA A 168 4.72 16.39 13.97
CA ALA A 168 4.34 14.98 13.86
C ALA A 168 5.50 14.10 13.39
N GLY A 169 6.33 14.59 12.46
CA GLY A 169 7.50 13.85 11.97
C GLY A 169 8.48 13.38 13.04
N LEU A 170 8.63 14.13 14.13
CA LEU A 170 9.56 13.78 15.21
C LEU A 170 9.17 12.46 15.89
N ILE A 171 7.87 12.20 16.05
CA ILE A 171 7.42 10.96 16.68
C ILE A 171 7.46 9.77 15.72
N TYR A 172 7.19 9.97 14.43
CA TYR A 172 7.37 8.91 13.43
C TYR A 172 8.83 8.44 13.34
N ILE A 173 9.77 9.38 13.36
CA ILE A 173 11.21 9.09 13.42
C ILE A 173 11.57 8.39 14.73
N ALA A 174 11.09 8.90 15.88
CA ALA A 174 11.37 8.28 17.17
C ALA A 174 10.84 6.84 17.27
N MET A 175 9.68 6.55 16.67
CA MET A 175 9.13 5.20 16.61
C MET A 175 9.99 4.28 15.75
N THR A 176 10.51 4.77 14.62
CA THR A 176 11.46 4.01 13.78
C THR A 176 12.71 3.63 14.56
N ASP A 177 13.31 4.59 15.27
CA ASP A 177 14.47 4.33 16.13
C ASP A 177 14.14 3.33 17.25
N ALA A 178 12.95 3.43 17.84
CA ALA A 178 12.51 2.55 18.90
C ALA A 178 12.28 1.12 18.40
N LEU A 179 11.62 0.93 17.25
CA LEU A 179 11.44 -0.36 16.61
C LEU A 179 12.78 -1.02 16.29
N ASN A 180 13.70 -0.29 15.66
CA ASN A 180 15.04 -0.79 15.34
C ASN A 180 15.82 -1.23 16.59
N LYS A 181 15.71 -0.48 17.70
CA LYS A 181 16.37 -0.83 18.98
C LYS A 181 15.86 -2.11 19.61
N THR A 182 14.65 -2.56 19.28
CA THR A 182 14.14 -3.85 19.79
C THR A 182 14.89 -5.05 19.21
N GLY A 183 15.56 -4.87 18.06
CA GLY A 183 16.22 -5.95 17.33
C GLY A 183 15.28 -6.90 16.58
N ARG A 184 13.97 -6.63 16.58
CA ARG A 184 12.98 -7.36 15.76
C ARG A 184 12.67 -6.60 14.48
N ASP A 185 12.67 -7.31 13.36
CA ASP A 185 12.25 -6.77 12.08
C ASP A 185 10.72 -6.54 12.07
N ILE A 186 10.30 -5.27 12.14
CA ILE A 186 8.89 -4.85 12.11
C ILE A 186 8.69 -3.90 10.93
N LEU A 187 7.81 -4.27 10.00
CA LEU A 187 7.46 -3.41 8.86
C LEU A 187 6.71 -2.19 9.38
N TYR A 188 7.16 -0.99 9.01
CA TYR A 188 6.59 0.24 9.55
C TYR A 188 5.75 0.99 8.51
N SER A 189 4.43 1.05 8.74
CA SER A 189 3.45 1.74 7.91
C SER A 189 3.02 3.05 8.58
N CYS A 190 3.33 4.18 7.96
CA CYS A 190 3.11 5.50 8.54
C CYS A 190 1.94 6.24 7.89
N GLU A 191 1.13 6.94 8.66
CA GLU A 191 0.17 7.92 8.10
C GLU A 191 0.71 9.36 8.12
N TRP A 192 2.01 9.54 8.38
CA TRP A 192 2.64 10.85 8.50
C TRP A 192 2.31 11.80 7.34
N PRO A 193 2.51 11.45 6.05
CA PRO A 193 2.23 12.40 4.96
C PRO A 193 0.77 12.86 4.92
N LEU A 194 -0.20 11.97 5.13
CA LEU A 194 -1.62 12.30 5.15
C LEU A 194 -1.90 13.48 6.09
N TYR A 195 -1.52 13.37 7.35
CA TYR A 195 -1.79 14.39 8.37
C TYR A 195 -1.00 15.69 8.14
N GLN A 196 0.07 15.70 7.35
CA GLN A 196 0.70 16.96 6.94
C GLN A 196 -0.02 17.59 5.75
N LEU A 197 -0.41 16.78 4.75
CA LEU A 197 -1.11 17.24 3.55
C LEU A 197 -2.50 17.79 3.87
N GLU A 198 -3.23 17.19 4.82
CA GLU A 198 -4.52 17.70 5.28
C GLU A 198 -4.44 19.14 5.81
N PHE A 199 -3.31 19.48 6.46
CA PHE A 199 -3.03 20.80 6.99
C PHE A 199 -2.27 21.69 6.00
N LYS A 200 -2.16 21.27 4.73
CA LYS A 200 -1.47 21.98 3.64
C LYS A 200 0.00 22.28 3.96
N LEU A 201 0.63 21.39 4.73
CA LEU A 201 2.06 21.46 5.02
C LEU A 201 2.84 20.77 3.90
N GLU A 202 4.06 21.25 3.68
CA GLU A 202 5.01 20.59 2.79
C GLU A 202 5.49 19.29 3.45
N VAL A 203 5.46 18.19 2.68
CA VAL A 203 5.96 16.89 3.12
C VAL A 203 7.34 16.66 2.55
N ASN A 204 8.31 16.36 3.41
CA ASN A 204 9.60 15.88 2.96
C ASN A 204 9.54 14.36 2.75
N PHE A 205 9.14 13.96 1.54
CA PHE A 205 8.99 12.54 1.19
C PHE A 205 10.29 11.75 1.24
N GLU A 206 11.45 12.40 1.10
CA GLU A 206 12.73 11.70 1.26
C GLU A 206 12.96 11.28 2.71
N THR A 207 12.66 12.15 3.67
CA THR A 207 12.69 11.78 5.09
C THR A 207 11.65 10.71 5.42
N VAL A 208 10.44 10.82 4.87
CA VAL A 208 9.40 9.80 5.06
C VAL A 208 9.86 8.44 4.52
N ALA A 209 10.40 8.39 3.29
CA ALA A 209 10.92 7.17 2.68
C ALA A 209 12.15 6.61 3.43
N ALA A 210 12.93 7.45 4.11
CA ALA A 210 14.01 7.04 4.99
C ALA A 210 13.52 6.58 6.39
N THR A 211 12.25 6.81 6.73
CA THR A 211 11.66 6.52 8.05
C THR A 211 10.68 5.35 7.99
N CYS A 212 9.91 5.21 6.91
CA CYS A 212 8.74 4.35 6.82
C CYS A 212 8.84 3.37 5.65
N ASN A 213 8.40 2.13 5.84
CA ASN A 213 8.34 1.14 4.76
C ASN A 213 7.16 1.39 3.81
N THR A 214 6.02 1.78 4.36
CA THR A 214 4.86 2.23 3.59
C THR A 214 4.33 3.52 4.19
N PHE A 215 3.74 4.38 3.37
CA PHE A 215 3.20 5.63 3.88
C PHE A 215 1.94 6.09 3.15
N ARG A 216 0.89 6.36 3.94
CA ARG A 216 -0.42 6.87 3.53
C ARG A 216 -0.35 8.35 3.24
N ASN A 217 -0.92 8.78 2.11
CA ASN A 217 -0.77 10.16 1.60
C ASN A 217 -2.09 10.82 1.23
N TYR A 218 -3.19 10.06 1.30
CA TYR A 218 -4.51 10.53 0.95
C TYR A 218 -5.56 9.89 1.87
N TYR A 219 -6.78 10.43 1.83
CA TYR A 219 -7.90 10.04 2.69
C TYR A 219 -8.25 8.55 2.61
N ASP A 220 -8.90 8.07 3.67
CA ASP A 220 -9.35 6.69 3.78
C ASP A 220 -10.24 6.31 2.60
N VAL A 221 -9.93 5.17 1.96
CA VAL A 221 -10.78 4.57 0.95
C VAL A 221 -12.09 4.13 1.61
N GLN A 222 -13.18 4.50 0.97
CA GLN A 222 -14.53 4.06 1.31
C GLN A 222 -15.03 3.08 0.25
N ASP A 223 -15.93 2.18 0.64
CA ASP A 223 -16.62 1.24 -0.26
C ASP A 223 -17.59 1.93 -1.24
N LYS A 224 -17.03 2.70 -2.16
CA LYS A 224 -17.70 3.35 -3.30
C LYS A 224 -16.67 3.76 -4.35
N PHE A 225 -17.02 3.62 -5.63
CA PHE A 225 -16.08 3.92 -6.72
C PHE A 225 -15.59 5.38 -6.74
N GLU A 226 -16.42 6.34 -6.32
CA GLU A 226 -16.01 7.75 -6.17
C GLU A 226 -14.75 7.89 -5.30
N SER A 227 -14.61 7.07 -4.25
CA SER A 227 -13.42 7.09 -3.39
C SER A 227 -12.17 6.65 -4.17
N VAL A 228 -12.28 5.60 -4.99
CA VAL A 228 -11.20 5.13 -5.86
C VAL A 228 -10.83 6.18 -6.91
N GLN A 229 -11.82 6.88 -7.46
CA GLN A 229 -11.58 7.99 -8.41
C GLN A 229 -10.83 9.16 -7.74
N ASN A 230 -11.19 9.50 -6.50
CA ASN A 230 -10.50 10.57 -5.76
C ASN A 230 -9.04 10.21 -5.46
N VAL A 231 -8.76 8.94 -5.12
CA VAL A 231 -7.38 8.44 -4.98
C VAL A 231 -6.62 8.56 -6.31
N LEU A 232 -7.22 8.11 -7.42
CA LEU A 232 -6.62 8.27 -8.75
C LEU A 232 -6.32 9.73 -9.09
N ASP A 233 -7.24 10.64 -8.82
CA ASP A 233 -7.05 12.05 -9.09
C ASP A 233 -5.92 12.65 -8.23
N PHE A 234 -5.80 12.25 -6.96
CA PHE A 234 -4.69 12.64 -6.10
C PHE A 234 -3.35 12.13 -6.65
N TYR A 235 -3.24 10.82 -6.88
CA TYR A 235 -1.99 10.20 -7.33
C TYR A 235 -1.51 10.76 -8.67
N VAL A 236 -2.43 11.02 -9.61
CA VAL A 236 -2.09 11.67 -10.89
C VAL A 236 -1.68 13.12 -10.70
N ARG A 237 -2.37 13.86 -9.82
CA ARG A 237 -2.07 15.28 -9.59
C ARG A 237 -0.68 15.49 -9.02
N TYR A 238 -0.24 14.60 -8.12
CA TYR A 238 1.03 14.72 -7.41
C TYR A 238 2.12 13.77 -7.92
N GLN A 239 1.89 13.06 -9.03
CA GLN A 239 2.80 12.00 -9.50
C GLN A 239 4.27 12.44 -9.65
N ASP A 240 4.52 13.69 -10.06
CA ASP A 240 5.88 14.21 -10.28
C ASP A 240 6.63 14.42 -8.95
N ASP A 241 5.89 14.71 -7.87
CA ASP A 241 6.42 14.84 -6.51
C ASP A 241 6.56 13.46 -5.85
N LEU A 242 5.64 12.52 -6.13
CA LEU A 242 5.63 11.21 -5.48
C LEU A 242 6.67 10.25 -6.10
N THR A 243 6.66 10.10 -7.43
CA THR A 243 7.42 9.06 -8.15
C THR A 243 8.91 8.95 -7.76
N PRO A 244 9.66 10.05 -7.53
CA PRO A 244 11.07 9.98 -7.16
C PRO A 244 11.37 9.28 -5.83
N HIS A 245 10.38 9.19 -4.92
CA HIS A 245 10.58 8.69 -3.56
C HIS A 245 10.08 7.26 -3.34
N GLN A 246 9.46 6.63 -4.35
CA GLN A 246 9.10 5.22 -4.27
C GLN A 246 10.25 4.33 -4.76
N ARG A 247 10.60 3.33 -3.95
CA ARG A 247 11.69 2.38 -4.21
C ARG A 247 11.53 1.14 -3.33
N PRO A 248 12.20 0.01 -3.62
CA PRO A 248 12.28 -1.09 -2.67
C PRO A 248 12.65 -0.58 -1.26
N GLY A 249 11.85 -0.94 -0.28
CA GLY A 249 11.93 -0.47 1.10
C GLY A 249 10.99 0.68 1.45
N ALA A 250 10.40 1.39 0.47
CA ALA A 250 9.57 2.59 0.67
C ALA A 250 8.47 2.73 -0.41
N PHE A 251 7.21 2.46 -0.05
CA PHE A 251 6.07 2.51 -0.97
C PHE A 251 4.96 3.48 -0.55
N PHE A 252 4.41 4.20 -1.52
CA PHE A 252 3.19 4.99 -1.28
C PHE A 252 1.99 4.05 -1.12
N ASP A 253 1.22 4.30 -0.06
CA ASP A 253 0.01 3.56 0.30
C ASP A 253 -1.26 4.36 -0.09
N PRO A 254 -2.01 3.92 -1.12
CA PRO A 254 -3.31 4.47 -1.51
C PRO A 254 -4.48 3.91 -0.69
N ASP A 255 -4.20 3.21 0.41
CA ASP A 255 -5.14 2.56 1.32
C ASP A 255 -5.71 1.22 0.79
N ALA A 256 -6.71 0.66 1.48
CA ALA A 256 -7.21 -0.70 1.29
C ALA A 256 -7.80 -0.98 -0.11
N LEU A 257 -7.68 -2.23 -0.55
CA LEU A 257 -8.54 -2.82 -1.56
C LEU A 257 -9.89 -3.16 -0.94
N VAL A 258 -10.98 -2.61 -1.49
CA VAL A 258 -12.38 -2.85 -1.05
C VAL A 258 -13.12 -3.83 -1.96
N ILE A 259 -12.35 -4.54 -2.80
CA ILE A 259 -12.85 -5.54 -3.74
C ILE A 259 -13.50 -6.68 -2.97
N GLY A 260 -14.72 -7.06 -3.36
CA GLY A 260 -15.51 -8.08 -2.68
C GLY A 260 -16.35 -7.57 -1.50
N ASN A 261 -16.41 -6.24 -1.28
CA ASN A 261 -17.42 -5.62 -0.43
C ASN A 261 -18.68 -5.30 -1.23
N PHE A 262 -19.32 -4.14 -1.02
CA PHE A 262 -20.68 -3.85 -1.46
C PHE A 262 -20.75 -2.78 -2.55
N GLY A 263 -19.78 -1.87 -2.61
CA GLY A 263 -19.90 -0.60 -3.32
C GLY A 263 -19.21 -0.52 -4.68
N LEU A 264 -18.45 -1.55 -5.07
CA LEU A 264 -17.76 -1.62 -6.36
C LEU A 264 -18.36 -2.73 -7.23
N SER A 265 -18.75 -2.39 -8.45
CA SER A 265 -19.02 -3.38 -9.49
C SER A 265 -17.77 -4.17 -9.88
N HIS A 266 -17.93 -5.19 -10.72
CA HIS A 266 -16.81 -6.00 -11.21
C HIS A 266 -15.78 -5.16 -12.00
N ASP A 267 -16.24 -4.29 -12.92
CA ASP A 267 -15.36 -3.41 -13.70
C ASP A 267 -14.65 -2.38 -12.80
N GLU A 268 -15.33 -1.84 -11.80
CA GLU A 268 -14.76 -0.91 -10.81
C GLU A 268 -13.72 -1.60 -9.91
N SER A 269 -13.96 -2.86 -9.56
CA SER A 269 -13.03 -3.70 -8.80
C SER A 269 -11.76 -4.01 -9.59
N GLN A 270 -11.89 -4.33 -10.89
CA GLN A 270 -10.73 -4.46 -11.79
C GLN A 270 -9.97 -3.13 -11.89
N THR A 271 -10.69 -2.00 -11.98
CA THR A 271 -10.07 -0.68 -11.97
C THR A 271 -9.25 -0.43 -10.72
N GLN A 272 -9.78 -0.72 -9.52
CA GLN A 272 -9.02 -0.56 -8.27
C GLN A 272 -7.76 -1.43 -8.28
N MET A 273 -7.89 -2.73 -8.57
CA MET A 273 -6.75 -3.66 -8.60
C MET A 273 -5.67 -3.21 -9.59
N ALA A 274 -6.07 -2.76 -10.79
CA ALA A 274 -5.15 -2.32 -11.83
C ALA A 274 -4.38 -1.04 -11.44
N LEU A 275 -5.06 -0.09 -10.80
CA LEU A 275 -4.46 1.15 -10.33
C LEU A 275 -3.40 0.88 -9.26
N TRP A 276 -3.73 0.08 -8.24
CA TRP A 276 -2.78 -0.32 -7.18
C TRP A 276 -1.60 -1.11 -7.75
N ALA A 277 -1.83 -1.98 -8.74
CA ALA A 277 -0.77 -2.72 -9.41
C ALA A 277 0.16 -1.82 -10.25
N ILE A 278 -0.39 -0.84 -10.98
CA ILE A 278 0.39 0.10 -11.78
C ILE A 278 1.19 1.07 -10.91
N TRP A 279 0.67 1.50 -9.77
CA TRP A 279 1.45 2.32 -8.84
C TRP A 279 2.50 1.51 -8.07
N GLY A 280 2.42 0.17 -8.05
CA GLY A 280 3.32 -0.64 -7.22
C GLY A 280 3.09 -0.37 -5.74
N SER A 281 1.83 -0.24 -5.35
CA SER A 281 1.42 0.04 -3.99
C SER A 281 1.14 -1.24 -3.20
N PRO A 282 1.07 -1.17 -1.86
CA PRO A 282 0.66 -2.30 -1.03
C PRO A 282 -0.69 -2.88 -1.46
N LEU A 283 -0.85 -4.21 -1.42
CA LEU A 283 -2.13 -4.89 -1.71
C LEU A 283 -2.72 -5.43 -0.42
N PHE A 284 -3.36 -4.56 0.36
CA PHE A 284 -4.09 -4.95 1.57
C PHE A 284 -5.58 -5.03 1.29
N MET A 285 -6.13 -6.24 1.32
CA MET A 285 -7.57 -6.47 1.26
C MET A 285 -8.23 -6.03 2.56
N SER A 286 -9.46 -5.52 2.48
CA SER A 286 -10.31 -5.32 3.65
C SER A 286 -11.73 -5.73 3.31
N ASN A 287 -12.03 -7.01 3.49
CA ASN A 287 -13.28 -7.67 3.14
C ASN A 287 -13.51 -8.88 4.08
N ASP A 288 -14.71 -9.49 4.06
CA ASP A 288 -14.92 -10.78 4.72
C ASP A 288 -14.56 -11.89 3.73
N LEU A 289 -13.41 -12.53 3.92
CA LEU A 289 -12.92 -13.56 3.01
C LEU A 289 -13.85 -14.78 2.91
N THR A 290 -14.75 -15.02 3.87
CA THR A 290 -15.72 -16.12 3.76
C THR A 290 -16.81 -15.85 2.73
N GLU A 291 -17.03 -14.59 2.36
CA GLU A 291 -18.14 -14.14 1.53
C GLU A 291 -17.71 -13.56 0.17
N VAL A 292 -16.41 -13.52 -0.16
CA VAL A 292 -15.94 -12.94 -1.42
C VAL A 292 -16.40 -13.80 -2.61
N GLU A 293 -17.24 -13.22 -3.47
CA GLU A 293 -17.75 -13.93 -4.64
C GLU A 293 -16.62 -14.34 -5.62
N PRO A 294 -16.79 -15.44 -6.38
CA PRO A 294 -15.75 -15.96 -7.27
C PRO A 294 -15.17 -14.95 -8.26
N GLY A 295 -15.99 -14.03 -8.80
CA GLY A 295 -15.53 -12.99 -9.72
C GLY A 295 -14.53 -12.02 -9.07
N PHE A 296 -14.85 -11.52 -7.87
CA PHE A 296 -13.96 -10.64 -7.11
C PHE A 296 -12.72 -11.37 -6.59
N LYS A 297 -12.88 -12.64 -6.17
CA LYS A 297 -11.75 -13.50 -5.80
C LYS A 297 -10.77 -13.68 -6.95
N ALA A 298 -11.26 -13.90 -8.17
CA ALA A 298 -10.41 -14.02 -9.36
C ALA A 298 -9.61 -12.73 -9.66
N ILE A 299 -10.18 -11.54 -9.36
CA ILE A 299 -9.46 -10.26 -9.47
C ILE A 299 -8.32 -10.21 -8.44
N LEU A 300 -8.64 -10.50 -7.17
CA LEU A 300 -7.68 -10.46 -6.07
C LEU A 300 -6.56 -11.51 -6.20
N GLN A 301 -6.85 -12.65 -6.83
CA GLN A 301 -5.92 -13.76 -7.00
C GLN A 301 -5.23 -13.78 -8.39
N ASN A 302 -5.40 -12.75 -9.20
CA ASN A 302 -4.82 -12.73 -10.55
C ASN A 302 -3.28 -12.64 -10.48
N GLU A 303 -2.62 -13.77 -10.69
CA GLU A 303 -1.16 -13.91 -10.66
C GLU A 303 -0.43 -12.93 -11.58
N ALA A 304 -0.98 -12.65 -12.76
CA ALA A 304 -0.34 -11.76 -13.73
C ALA A 304 -0.38 -10.30 -13.27
N VAL A 305 -1.49 -9.87 -12.66
CA VAL A 305 -1.62 -8.54 -12.06
C VAL A 305 -0.79 -8.40 -10.79
N ILE A 306 -0.76 -9.43 -9.95
CA ILE A 306 0.12 -9.49 -8.77
C ILE A 306 1.59 -9.42 -9.21
N ALA A 307 2.00 -10.16 -10.25
CA ALA A 307 3.37 -10.12 -10.76
C ALA A 307 3.74 -8.73 -11.31
N LEU A 308 2.80 -8.00 -11.91
CA LEU A 308 3.01 -6.61 -12.29
C LEU A 308 3.20 -5.72 -11.05
N ASN A 309 2.37 -5.87 -10.02
CA ASN A 309 2.50 -5.14 -8.76
C ASN A 309 3.86 -5.39 -8.10
N GLN A 310 4.28 -6.66 -8.04
CA GLN A 310 5.45 -7.19 -7.35
C GLN A 310 6.75 -7.11 -8.17
N ASP A 311 6.79 -6.28 -9.23
CA ASP A 311 8.01 -6.06 -10.01
C ASP A 311 9.17 -5.58 -9.10
N PRO A 312 10.36 -6.21 -9.17
CA PRO A 312 11.43 -5.97 -8.21
C PRO A 312 12.11 -4.60 -8.35
N GLU A 313 11.91 -3.86 -9.45
CA GLU A 313 12.44 -2.49 -9.54
C GLU A 313 11.69 -1.55 -8.59
N GLY A 314 10.49 -1.92 -8.12
CA GLY A 314 9.71 -1.13 -7.16
C GLY A 314 9.22 0.23 -7.69
N LEU A 315 9.38 0.49 -8.99
CA LEU A 315 9.08 1.79 -9.59
C LEU A 315 7.58 2.07 -9.62
N MET A 316 7.21 3.30 -9.28
CA MET A 316 5.84 3.79 -9.37
C MET A 316 5.42 4.06 -10.82
N GLY A 317 4.18 3.74 -11.17
CA GLY A 317 3.57 4.11 -12.44
C GLY A 317 3.05 5.55 -12.45
N VAL A 318 2.95 6.14 -13.63
CA VAL A 318 2.49 7.53 -13.83
C VAL A 318 1.48 7.61 -14.96
N GLN A 319 0.59 8.60 -14.92
CA GLN A 319 -0.24 8.93 -16.07
C GLN A 319 0.60 9.64 -17.13
N ILE A 320 0.57 9.10 -18.35
CA ILE A 320 1.31 9.62 -19.50
C ILE A 320 0.41 10.35 -20.50
N ALA A 321 -0.89 10.04 -20.52
CA ALA A 321 -1.83 10.69 -21.42
C ALA A 321 -3.27 10.65 -20.87
N LYS A 322 -4.12 11.52 -21.42
CA LYS A 322 -5.58 11.46 -21.26
C LYS A 322 -6.23 11.64 -22.63
N LEU A 323 -6.78 10.56 -23.19
CA LEU A 323 -7.26 10.50 -24.57
C LEU A 323 -8.76 10.19 -24.58
N GLY A 324 -9.56 11.14 -25.09
CA GLY A 324 -11.02 10.98 -25.10
C GLY A 324 -11.61 10.75 -23.70
N GLY A 325 -11.01 11.26 -22.63
CA GLY A 325 -11.47 11.01 -21.27
C GLY A 325 -11.04 9.67 -20.65
N VAL A 326 -10.30 8.84 -21.38
CA VAL A 326 -9.58 7.69 -20.81
C VAL A 326 -8.20 8.14 -20.35
N ARG A 327 -7.82 7.76 -19.14
CA ARG A 327 -6.48 7.99 -18.60
C ARG A 327 -5.58 6.81 -18.97
N VAL A 328 -4.39 7.10 -19.49
CA VAL A 328 -3.38 6.09 -19.83
C VAL A 328 -2.24 6.20 -18.82
N LEU A 329 -2.08 5.17 -18.02
CA LEU A 329 -1.02 5.06 -17.02
C LEU A 329 0.02 4.04 -17.46
N ARG A 330 1.28 4.30 -17.14
CA ARG A 330 2.43 3.48 -17.50
C ARG A 330 3.32 3.24 -16.28
N ARG A 331 3.65 1.98 -16.05
CA ARG A 331 4.70 1.54 -15.12
C ARG A 331 5.86 0.92 -15.89
N ARG A 332 7.11 1.29 -15.55
CA ARG A 332 8.30 0.58 -16.05
C ARG A 332 8.54 -0.66 -15.21
N VAL A 333 8.77 -1.80 -15.85
CA VAL A 333 8.92 -3.12 -15.21
C VAL A 333 9.94 -3.99 -15.95
N LEU A 334 10.39 -5.05 -15.31
CA LEU A 334 11.28 -6.03 -15.93
C LEU A 334 10.55 -6.99 -16.89
N PRO A 335 11.26 -7.54 -17.89
CA PRO A 335 12.68 -7.35 -18.19
C PRO A 335 13.00 -5.99 -18.82
N LYS A 336 14.23 -5.53 -18.62
CA LYS A 336 14.84 -4.38 -19.29
C LYS A 336 15.93 -4.89 -20.24
N ILE A 337 15.96 -4.39 -21.48
CA ILE A 337 17.04 -4.70 -22.42
C ILE A 337 17.70 -3.41 -22.89
N LYS A 338 18.98 -3.25 -22.54
CA LYS A 338 19.71 -1.97 -22.63
C LYS A 338 18.96 -0.91 -21.81
N ASP A 339 18.54 0.19 -22.43
CA ASP A 339 17.83 1.29 -21.77
C ASP A 339 16.30 1.17 -21.85
N SER A 340 15.78 0.15 -22.56
CA SER A 340 14.36 -0.02 -22.80
C SER A 340 13.74 -1.02 -21.83
N TYR A 341 12.76 -0.57 -21.07
CA TYR A 341 11.98 -1.39 -20.14
C TYR A 341 10.80 -2.07 -20.83
N SER A 342 10.38 -3.21 -20.29
CA SER A 342 9.00 -3.67 -20.44
C SER A 342 8.06 -2.75 -19.67
N LEU A 343 6.78 -2.68 -20.08
CA LEU A 343 5.82 -1.73 -19.51
C LEU A 343 4.57 -2.44 -18.99
N GLY A 344 4.04 -1.96 -17.86
CA GLY A 344 2.63 -2.12 -17.51
C GLY A 344 1.85 -0.93 -18.05
N LEU A 345 0.72 -1.16 -18.70
CA LEU A 345 -0.14 -0.11 -19.26
C LEU A 345 -1.58 -0.28 -18.77
N ALA A 346 -2.14 0.74 -18.13
CA ALA A 346 -3.56 0.78 -17.76
C ALA A 346 -4.31 1.87 -18.53
N PHE A 347 -5.40 1.48 -19.16
CA PHE A 347 -6.35 2.36 -19.83
C PHE A 347 -7.61 2.43 -18.98
N VAL A 348 -7.75 3.51 -18.22
CA VAL A 348 -8.80 3.66 -17.21
C VAL A 348 -9.87 4.62 -17.70
N TYR A 349 -11.12 4.14 -17.80
CA TYR A 349 -12.26 4.97 -18.18
C TYR A 349 -13.16 5.22 -16.97
N THR A 350 -12.94 6.33 -16.28
CA THR A 350 -13.63 6.62 -15.01
C THR A 350 -15.08 7.09 -15.17
N ASN A 351 -15.62 7.19 -16.39
CA ASN A 351 -17.00 7.60 -16.57
C ASN A 351 -17.95 6.46 -16.19
N GLN A 352 -18.83 6.68 -15.21
CA GLN A 352 -19.80 5.68 -14.74
C GLN A 352 -21.05 5.57 -15.63
N GLY A 353 -21.30 6.56 -16.50
CA GLY A 353 -22.42 6.54 -17.44
C GLY A 353 -22.02 6.17 -18.86
N GLY A 354 -22.96 5.64 -19.64
CA GLY A 354 -22.81 5.45 -21.09
C GLY A 354 -22.50 4.02 -21.52
N SER A 355 -21.83 3.87 -22.66
CA SER A 355 -21.47 2.59 -23.29
C SER A 355 -19.95 2.40 -23.33
N PRO A 356 -19.46 1.19 -23.64
CA PRO A 356 -18.03 0.96 -23.82
C PRO A 356 -17.41 1.95 -24.79
N LYS A 357 -16.19 2.38 -24.47
CA LYS A 357 -15.41 3.34 -25.26
C LYS A 357 -14.25 2.63 -25.93
N THR A 358 -14.16 2.77 -27.25
CA THR A 358 -13.03 2.30 -28.05
C THR A 358 -12.07 3.45 -28.32
N LEU A 359 -10.79 3.25 -28.01
CA LEU A 359 -9.70 4.13 -28.40
C LEU A 359 -8.84 3.45 -29.46
N SER A 360 -8.41 4.23 -30.45
CA SER A 360 -7.35 3.85 -31.37
C SER A 360 -6.11 4.67 -31.01
N VAL A 361 -5.02 4.02 -30.62
CA VAL A 361 -3.79 4.66 -30.16
C VAL A 361 -2.58 4.02 -30.80
N SER A 362 -1.55 4.80 -31.14
CA SER A 362 -0.29 4.23 -31.60
C SER A 362 0.47 3.60 -30.41
N ALA A 363 1.27 2.59 -30.68
CA ALA A 363 2.16 1.99 -29.68
C ALA A 363 3.12 3.06 -29.12
N GLN A 364 3.65 3.94 -29.97
CA GLN A 364 4.53 5.04 -29.57
C GLN A 364 3.88 6.02 -28.59
N ASP A 365 2.59 6.34 -28.75
CA ASP A 365 1.85 7.22 -27.81
C ASP A 365 1.71 6.60 -26.41
N CYS A 366 1.81 5.27 -26.32
CA CYS A 366 1.81 4.51 -25.07
C CYS A 366 3.23 4.27 -24.52
N ASP A 367 4.23 4.97 -25.06
CA ASP A 367 5.65 4.86 -24.71
C ASP A 367 6.33 3.54 -25.15
N LEU A 368 5.69 2.75 -26.02
CA LEU A 368 6.28 1.56 -26.64
C LEU A 368 7.17 1.99 -27.82
N LYS A 369 8.37 2.47 -27.50
CA LYS A 369 9.27 3.16 -28.46
C LYS A 369 10.40 2.31 -29.03
N ASP A 370 10.67 1.15 -28.44
CA ASP A 370 11.75 0.29 -28.92
C ASP A 370 11.41 -0.36 -30.27
N THR A 371 12.32 -0.24 -31.24
CA THR A 371 12.10 -0.73 -32.60
C THR A 371 12.04 -2.26 -32.70
N ARG A 372 12.59 -2.99 -31.71
CA ARG A 372 12.45 -4.44 -31.61
C ARG A 372 11.02 -4.89 -31.38
N GLY A 373 10.20 -4.02 -30.80
CA GLY A 373 8.79 -4.27 -30.50
C GLY A 373 8.56 -4.92 -29.13
N TYR A 374 7.27 -5.06 -28.82
CA TYR A 374 6.76 -5.55 -27.54
C TYR A 374 5.68 -6.60 -27.76
N GLU A 375 5.75 -7.71 -27.04
CA GLU A 375 4.64 -8.64 -26.91
C GLU A 375 3.66 -8.10 -25.87
N VAL A 376 2.43 -7.82 -26.29
CA VAL A 376 1.42 -7.19 -25.43
C VAL A 376 0.32 -8.17 -25.06
N VAL A 377 0.08 -8.33 -23.76
CA VAL A 377 -0.93 -9.25 -23.19
C VAL A 377 -1.82 -8.49 -22.21
N ASP A 378 -3.13 -8.69 -22.35
CA ASP A 378 -4.12 -8.21 -21.39
C ASP A 378 -4.14 -9.11 -20.15
N LEU A 379 -3.97 -8.51 -18.97
CA LEU A 379 -3.75 -9.26 -17.73
C LEU A 379 -5.03 -9.81 -17.10
N PHE A 380 -6.20 -9.32 -17.48
CA PHE A 380 -7.47 -9.85 -16.96
C PHE A 380 -8.07 -10.94 -17.85
N SER A 381 -7.92 -10.79 -19.17
CA SER A 381 -8.47 -11.73 -20.16
C SER A 381 -7.46 -12.74 -20.71
N ASN A 382 -6.16 -12.53 -20.45
CA ASN A 382 -5.05 -13.26 -21.08
C ASN A 382 -5.01 -13.17 -22.61
N ALA A 383 -5.77 -12.25 -23.22
CA ALA A 383 -5.77 -12.03 -24.65
C ALA A 383 -4.48 -11.30 -25.07
N THR A 384 -3.81 -11.78 -26.12
CA THR A 384 -2.65 -11.10 -26.70
C THR A 384 -3.08 -10.11 -27.79
N LEU A 385 -2.41 -8.95 -27.84
CA LEU A 385 -2.47 -8.03 -28.97
C LEU A 385 -1.34 -8.29 -29.99
N GLY A 386 -0.52 -9.32 -29.76
CA GLY A 386 0.61 -9.69 -30.60
C GLY A 386 1.87 -8.86 -30.35
N LEU A 387 2.81 -8.97 -31.30
CA LEU A 387 4.02 -8.15 -31.35
C LEU A 387 3.68 -6.77 -31.94
N LEU A 388 3.94 -5.72 -31.17
CA LEU A 388 3.72 -4.33 -31.58
C LEU A 388 5.03 -3.58 -31.71
N HIS A 389 5.23 -2.96 -32.87
CA HIS A 389 6.27 -1.99 -33.14
C HIS A 389 5.75 -0.55 -32.91
N PRO A 390 6.64 0.45 -32.78
CA PRO A 390 6.23 1.81 -32.40
C PRO A 390 5.16 2.45 -33.31
N ASN A 391 5.15 2.11 -34.60
CA ASN A 391 4.21 2.66 -35.59
C ASN A 391 2.90 1.87 -35.68
N ASP A 392 2.79 0.73 -34.99
CA ASP A 392 1.56 -0.06 -34.98
C ASP A 392 0.48 0.62 -34.15
N THR A 393 -0.77 0.34 -34.47
CA THR A 393 -1.94 0.91 -33.80
C THR A 393 -2.70 -0.15 -33.03
N MET A 394 -3.10 0.17 -31.80
CA MET A 394 -3.93 -0.67 -30.93
C MET A 394 -5.34 -0.12 -30.88
N SER A 395 -6.32 -1.01 -30.98
CA SER A 395 -7.74 -0.69 -30.73
C SER A 395 -8.16 -1.30 -29.38
N ILE A 396 -8.50 -0.45 -28.42
CA ILE A 396 -8.75 -0.84 -27.03
C ILE A 396 -10.17 -0.41 -26.64
N THR A 397 -11.03 -1.37 -26.37
CA THR A 397 -12.38 -1.14 -25.85
C THR A 397 -12.42 -1.32 -24.33
N ILE A 398 -12.97 -0.33 -23.64
CA ILE A 398 -13.01 -0.23 -22.17
C ILE A 398 -14.46 0.06 -21.76
N ASN A 399 -14.98 -0.69 -20.80
CA ASN A 399 -16.31 -0.46 -20.24
C ASN A 399 -16.36 0.85 -19.43
N PRO A 400 -17.56 1.45 -19.24
CA PRO A 400 -17.76 2.50 -18.24
C PRO A 400 -17.22 2.05 -16.87
N SER A 401 -16.59 2.97 -16.15
CA SER A 401 -15.88 2.74 -14.88
C SER A 401 -14.85 1.59 -14.85
N GLY A 402 -14.50 1.06 -16.02
CA GLY A 402 -13.60 -0.08 -16.19
C GLY A 402 -12.17 0.29 -16.57
N VAL A 403 -11.37 -0.75 -16.72
CA VAL A 403 -9.96 -0.69 -17.08
C VAL A 403 -9.62 -1.76 -18.11
N ARG A 404 -8.64 -1.48 -18.96
CA ARG A 404 -7.86 -2.50 -19.66
C ARG A 404 -6.42 -2.41 -19.19
N LEU A 405 -5.90 -3.50 -18.64
CA LEU A 405 -4.56 -3.57 -18.06
C LEU A 405 -3.72 -4.54 -18.88
N PHE A 406 -2.56 -4.07 -19.34
CA PHE A 406 -1.66 -4.84 -20.20
C PHE A 406 -0.26 -4.92 -19.60
N LYS A 407 0.43 -6.02 -19.88
CA LYS A 407 1.90 -6.09 -19.84
C LYS A 407 2.42 -6.13 -21.27
N ALA A 408 3.29 -5.18 -21.58
CA ALA A 408 4.04 -5.10 -22.82
C ALA A 408 5.49 -5.51 -22.55
N THR A 409 5.84 -6.74 -22.91
CA THR A 409 7.17 -7.30 -22.68
C THR A 409 8.06 -6.98 -23.87
N ILE A 410 9.20 -6.33 -23.62
CA ILE A 410 10.15 -6.01 -24.69
C ILE A 410 10.76 -7.28 -25.27
N VAL A 411 10.83 -7.38 -26.60
CA VAL A 411 11.37 -8.55 -27.29
C VAL A 411 12.89 -8.44 -27.44
N GLY A 412 13.57 -9.54 -27.14
CA GLY A 412 15.01 -9.71 -27.39
C GLY A 412 15.29 -9.89 -28.88
N SER A 413 16.48 -9.48 -29.33
CA SER A 413 16.96 -9.71 -30.70
C SER A 413 17.23 -11.17 -31.00
#